data_AF-A0A845HUL8-F1
#
_entry.id   AF-A0A845HUL8-F1
#
_cell.length_a   1.000
_cell.length_b   1.000
_cell.length_c   1.000
_cell.angle_alpha   90.00
_cell.angle_beta   90.00
_cell.angle_gamma   90.00
#
_symmetry.space_group_name_H-M   'P 1'
#
loop_
_entity.id
_entity.type
_entity.pdbx_description
1 polymer ?
#
loop_
_entity_poly.entity_id
_entity_poly.type
_entity_poly.pdbx_seq_one_letter_code
_entity_poly.pdbx_strand_id
1 'polypeptide(L)'
;MRGLGWLALTSALMLTLAACGKSAAQQHQEDVATLTSQGEKYVKEKVLEPGAAQFRNQFIGKGGAPCGEVNTKDAFGGYIGYQRYIAVARDLTLLAQDVAPEEFEQNWRQLCR
;
A
#
# COMPACT_ATOMS: atom_id res chain seq x y z
N MET A 1 -11.74 11.62 70.66
CA MET A 1 -11.42 10.18 70.48
C MET A 1 -11.64 9.87 69.00
N ARG A 2 -10.57 9.81 68.20
CA ARG A 2 -10.05 8.57 67.58
C ARG A 2 -11.21 7.74 66.98
N GLY A 3 -11.42 7.62 65.67
CA GLY A 3 -10.50 7.62 64.55
C GLY A 3 -10.93 6.43 63.70
N LEU A 4 -11.36 6.66 62.46
CA LEU A 4 -11.50 5.62 61.44
C LEU A 4 -11.24 6.30 60.08
N GLY A 5 -10.01 6.80 59.97
CA GLY A 5 -9.43 7.20 58.70
C GLY A 5 -8.98 5.95 57.94
N TRP A 6 -8.92 6.13 56.62
CA TRP A 6 -8.15 5.33 55.67
C TRP A 6 -8.41 3.82 55.68
N LEU A 7 -9.08 3.31 54.64
CA LEU A 7 -8.76 2.03 53.96
C LEU A 7 -9.93 1.63 53.03
N ALA A 8 -10.14 2.37 51.95
CA ALA A 8 -10.78 1.84 50.74
C ALA A 8 -10.41 2.65 49.49
N LEU A 9 -9.31 3.41 49.55
CA LEU A 9 -8.77 4.23 48.45
C LEU A 9 -7.50 3.57 47.89
N THR A 10 -7.51 2.25 47.73
CA THR A 10 -6.35 1.50 47.19
C THR A 10 -6.75 0.24 46.43
N SER A 11 -7.92 0.22 45.78
CA SER A 11 -8.22 -0.84 44.80
C SER A 11 -7.63 -0.45 43.44
N ALA A 12 -6.35 -0.80 43.29
CA ALA A 12 -5.73 -1.21 42.03
C ALA A 12 -5.87 -0.23 40.85
N LEU A 13 -5.15 0.88 40.97
CA LEU A 13 -4.43 1.52 39.86
C LEU A 13 -3.36 0.55 39.31
N MET A 14 -3.80 -0.61 38.78
CA MET A 14 -2.97 -1.64 38.17
C MET A 14 -3.71 -2.17 36.94
N LEU A 15 -3.52 -1.48 35.80
CA LEU A 15 -3.58 -1.98 34.42
C LEU A 15 -3.26 -0.81 33.45
N THR A 16 -2.35 0.09 33.83
CA THR A 16 -1.76 1.02 32.87
C THR A 16 -0.58 0.34 32.19
N LEU A 17 -0.53 0.44 30.86
CA LEU A 17 0.45 -0.12 29.92
C LEU A 17 0.02 -1.44 29.26
N ALA A 18 -1.17 -1.45 28.65
CA ALA A 18 -1.24 -2.09 27.34
C ALA A 18 -0.25 -1.32 26.45
N ALA A 19 0.92 -1.90 26.22
CA ALA A 19 1.95 -1.32 25.37
C ALA A 19 1.34 -1.04 23.98
N CYS A 20 1.20 0.24 23.63
CA CYS A 20 0.94 0.68 22.26
C CYS A 20 2.19 0.39 21.40
N GLY A 21 2.50 -0.88 21.16
CA GLY A 21 3.51 -1.33 20.22
C GLY A 21 2.84 -2.25 19.22
N LYS A 22 2.79 -1.85 17.95
CA LYS A 22 2.36 -2.74 16.86
C LYS A 22 3.38 -3.88 16.78
N SER A 23 2.90 -5.11 16.63
CA SER A 23 3.79 -6.24 16.37
C SER A 23 4.49 -6.07 15.01
N ALA A 24 5.66 -6.69 14.85
CA ALA A 24 6.39 -6.66 13.58
C ALA A 24 5.54 -7.16 12.38
N ALA A 25 4.66 -8.14 12.62
CA ALA A 25 3.73 -8.63 11.61
C ALA A 25 2.67 -7.58 11.21
N GLN A 26 2.11 -6.87 12.20
CA GLN A 26 1.16 -5.78 11.95
C GLN A 26 1.84 -4.63 11.21
N GLN A 27 3.04 -4.26 11.62
CA GLN A 27 3.83 -3.21 10.96
C GLN A 27 4.09 -3.58 9.49
N HIS A 28 4.54 -4.79 9.22
CA HIS A 28 4.80 -5.25 7.85
C HIS A 28 3.53 -5.23 6.97
N GLN A 29 2.39 -5.64 7.52
CA GLN A 29 1.13 -5.62 6.78
C GLN A 29 0.67 -4.18 6.47
N GLU A 30 0.87 -3.27 7.41
CA GLU A 30 0.57 -1.84 7.23
C GLU A 30 1.52 -1.19 6.21
N ASP A 31 2.81 -1.53 6.24
CA ASP A 31 3.80 -1.06 5.27
C ASP A 31 3.43 -1.54 3.85
N VAL A 32 3.08 -2.82 3.69
CA VAL A 32 2.60 -3.37 2.40
C VAL A 32 1.35 -2.67 1.92
N ALA A 33 0.36 -2.43 2.80
CA ALA A 33 -0.87 -1.74 2.45
C ALA A 33 -0.60 -0.27 2.04
N THR A 34 0.29 0.41 2.75
CA THR A 34 0.69 1.79 2.47
C THR A 34 1.37 1.91 1.12
N LEU A 35 2.36 1.06 0.86
CA LEU A 35 3.07 1.02 -0.42
C LEU A 35 2.13 0.67 -1.57
N THR A 36 1.24 -0.30 -1.38
CA THR A 36 0.25 -0.69 -2.39
C THR A 36 -0.68 0.48 -2.73
N SER A 37 -1.22 1.16 -1.71
CA SER A 37 -2.09 2.33 -1.90
C SER A 37 -1.37 3.49 -2.59
N GLN A 38 -0.12 3.72 -2.24
CA GLN A 38 0.72 4.73 -2.88
C GLN A 38 1.00 4.40 -4.35
N GLY A 39 1.28 3.13 -4.66
CA GLY A 39 1.43 2.65 -6.04
C GLY A 39 0.17 2.86 -6.87
N GLU A 40 -1.01 2.52 -6.34
CA GLU A 40 -2.28 2.79 -7.01
C GLU A 40 -2.49 4.27 -7.29
N LYS A 41 -2.15 5.14 -6.33
CA LYS A 41 -2.25 6.58 -6.51
C LYS A 41 -1.40 7.03 -7.70
N TYR A 42 -0.16 6.58 -7.81
CA TYR A 42 0.70 6.96 -8.92
C TYR A 42 0.21 6.43 -10.26
N VAL A 43 -0.28 5.19 -10.32
CA VAL A 43 -0.90 4.63 -11.53
C VAL A 43 -2.14 5.43 -11.93
N LYS A 44 -3.01 5.77 -10.97
CA LYS A 44 -4.22 6.58 -11.18
C LYS A 44 -3.91 7.94 -11.81
N GLU A 45 -2.76 8.52 -11.50
CA GLU A 45 -2.34 9.81 -12.09
C GLU A 45 -1.86 9.70 -13.55
N LYS A 46 -1.66 8.50 -14.09
CA LYS A 46 -1.19 8.25 -15.47
C LYS A 46 -2.31 7.86 -16.44
N VAL A 47 -3.53 7.61 -15.96
CA VAL A 47 -4.63 7.03 -16.75
C VAL A 47 -5.76 8.04 -16.94
N LEU A 48 -6.51 7.91 -18.04
CA LEU A 48 -7.56 8.87 -18.43
C LEU A 48 -8.69 8.99 -17.40
N GLU A 49 -9.12 7.87 -16.84
CA GLU A 49 -10.25 7.78 -15.90
C GLU A 49 -9.78 7.16 -14.58
N PRO A 50 -9.14 7.94 -13.68
CA PRO A 50 -8.53 7.43 -12.44
C PRO A 50 -9.50 6.67 -11.54
N GLY A 51 -10.75 7.13 -11.47
CA GLY A 51 -11.81 6.51 -10.66
C GLY A 51 -12.33 5.18 -11.21
N ALA A 52 -12.03 4.86 -12.48
CA ALA A 52 -12.41 3.61 -13.11
C ALA A 52 -11.29 2.56 -13.13
N ALA A 53 -10.09 2.89 -12.65
CA ALA A 53 -8.96 1.97 -12.65
C ALA A 53 -9.22 0.77 -11.71
N GLN A 54 -9.05 -0.44 -12.25
CA GLN A 54 -9.24 -1.70 -11.51
C GLN A 54 -7.90 -2.38 -11.32
N PHE A 55 -7.53 -2.69 -10.08
CA PHE A 55 -6.24 -3.28 -9.74
C PHE A 55 -6.40 -4.74 -9.34
N ARG A 56 -5.41 -5.57 -9.68
CA ARG A 56 -5.31 -6.97 -9.22
C ARG A 56 -3.86 -7.44 -9.22
N ASN A 57 -3.63 -8.62 -8.63
CA ASN A 57 -2.32 -9.28 -8.58
C ASN A 57 -1.22 -8.33 -8.08
N GLN A 58 -1.55 -7.51 -7.08
CA GLN A 58 -0.65 -6.51 -6.51
C GLN A 58 0.30 -7.14 -5.50
N PHE A 59 1.55 -6.70 -5.52
CA PHE A 59 2.57 -7.13 -4.58
C PHE A 59 3.67 -6.08 -4.47
N ILE A 60 4.48 -6.21 -3.42
CA ILE A 60 5.66 -5.36 -3.21
C ILE A 60 6.90 -6.11 -3.68
N GLY A 61 7.57 -5.55 -4.68
CA GLY A 61 8.81 -6.04 -5.24
C GLY A 61 10.06 -5.59 -4.47
N LYS A 62 11.21 -5.74 -5.11
CA LYS A 62 12.52 -5.32 -4.60
C LYS A 62 12.53 -3.82 -4.28
N GLY A 63 13.16 -3.46 -3.16
CA GLY A 63 13.28 -2.06 -2.74
C GLY A 63 11.96 -1.37 -2.37
N GLY A 64 10.87 -2.13 -2.17
CA GLY A 64 9.57 -1.58 -1.82
C GLY A 64 8.72 -1.16 -3.02
N ALA A 65 9.11 -1.55 -4.25
CA ALA A 65 8.39 -1.19 -5.46
C ALA A 65 6.98 -1.82 -5.51
N PRO A 66 5.88 -1.03 -5.54
CA PRO A 66 4.55 -1.56 -5.82
C PRO A 66 4.46 -2.00 -7.28
N CYS A 67 4.09 -3.26 -7.49
CA CYS A 67 3.90 -3.88 -8.80
C CYS A 67 2.55 -4.57 -8.86
N GLY A 68 1.99 -4.76 -10.05
CA GLY A 68 0.76 -5.52 -10.22
C GLY A 68 0.17 -5.34 -11.61
N GLU A 69 -1.14 -5.51 -11.71
CA GLU A 69 -1.90 -5.30 -12.94
C GLU A 69 -3.00 -4.27 -12.73
N VAL A 70 -3.22 -3.45 -13.74
CA VAL A 70 -4.28 -2.44 -13.79
C VAL A 70 -5.06 -2.57 -15.09
N ASN A 71 -6.39 -2.48 -15.01
CA ASN A 71 -7.27 -2.35 -16.15
C ASN A 71 -7.84 -0.93 -16.19
N THR A 72 -7.68 -0.24 -17.31
CA THR A 72 -8.02 1.18 -17.49
C THR A 72 -8.87 1.36 -18.73
N LYS A 73 -9.54 2.51 -18.82
CA LYS A 73 -10.32 2.87 -20.01
C LYS A 73 -9.47 3.60 -21.04
N ASP A 74 -9.76 3.36 -22.31
CA ASP A 74 -9.31 4.20 -23.42
C ASP A 74 -10.13 5.50 -23.54
N ALA A 75 -9.83 6.30 -24.56
CA ALA A 75 -10.52 7.55 -24.85
C ALA A 75 -12.00 7.35 -25.28
N PHE A 76 -12.41 6.13 -25.62
CA PHE A 76 -13.80 5.78 -25.96
C PHE A 76 -14.57 5.21 -24.76
N GLY A 77 -13.94 5.13 -23.58
CA GLY A 77 -14.53 4.65 -22.34
C GLY A 77 -14.53 3.11 -22.19
N GLY A 78 -13.89 2.39 -23.12
CA GLY A 78 -13.77 0.93 -23.10
C GLY A 78 -12.56 0.47 -22.29
N TYR A 79 -12.71 -0.60 -21.51
CA TYR A 79 -11.57 -1.21 -20.82
C TYR A 79 -10.63 -1.90 -21.80
N ILE A 80 -9.33 -1.60 -21.70
CA ILE A 80 -8.30 -2.12 -22.64
C ILE A 80 -7.69 -3.46 -22.19
N GLY A 81 -8.14 -4.00 -21.06
CA GLY A 81 -7.60 -5.20 -20.45
C GLY A 81 -6.57 -4.90 -19.36
N TYR A 82 -6.27 -5.91 -18.55
CA TYR A 82 -5.29 -5.79 -17.48
C TYR A 82 -3.87 -5.77 -18.04
N GLN A 83 -3.14 -4.70 -17.71
CA GLN A 83 -1.74 -4.50 -18.07
C GLN A 83 -0.88 -4.37 -16.82
N ARG A 84 0.38 -4.77 -16.92
CA ARG A 84 1.31 -4.68 -15.78
C ARG A 84 1.70 -3.22 -15.51
N TYR A 85 1.97 -2.91 -14.24
CA TYR A 85 2.53 -1.63 -13.82
C TYR A 85 3.67 -1.79 -12.82
N ILE A 86 4.54 -0.78 -12.76
CA ILE A 86 5.62 -0.61 -11.77
C ILE A 86 5.52 0.81 -11.23
N ALA A 87 5.40 1.02 -9.92
CA ALA A 87 5.12 2.34 -9.33
C ALA A 87 6.12 2.77 -8.25
N VAL A 88 7.41 2.91 -8.59
CA VAL A 88 8.48 3.23 -7.62
C VAL A 88 8.37 4.66 -7.07
N ALA A 89 7.99 5.60 -7.93
CA ALA A 89 7.73 7.00 -7.57
C ALA A 89 6.73 7.56 -8.57
N ARG A 90 6.14 8.71 -8.24
CA ARG A 90 5.16 9.41 -9.08
C ARG A 90 5.60 9.54 -10.55
N ASP A 91 6.82 10.02 -10.77
CA ASP A 91 7.36 10.24 -12.12
C ASP A 91 8.07 9.01 -12.70
N LEU A 92 8.34 7.99 -11.87
CA LEU A 92 8.94 6.70 -12.25
C LEU A 92 7.91 5.57 -12.30
N THR A 93 6.65 5.91 -12.55
CA THR A 93 5.58 4.93 -12.71
C THR A 93 5.47 4.53 -14.17
N LEU A 94 5.64 3.23 -14.43
CA LEU A 94 5.61 2.63 -15.76
C LEU A 94 4.36 1.77 -15.91
N LEU A 95 3.69 1.94 -17.04
CA LEU A 95 2.59 1.12 -17.51
C LEU A 95 3.08 0.34 -18.72
N ALA A 96 2.83 -0.97 -18.77
CA ALA A 96 3.35 -1.82 -19.84
C ALA A 96 2.90 -1.37 -21.24
N GLN A 97 1.74 -0.73 -21.36
CA GLN A 97 1.24 -0.19 -22.63
C GLN A 97 1.91 1.11 -23.09
N ASP A 98 2.62 1.83 -22.20
CA ASP A 98 3.18 3.15 -22.48
C ASP A 98 4.70 3.11 -22.75
N VAL A 99 5.31 1.92 -22.63
CA VAL A 99 6.75 1.71 -22.69
C VAL A 99 7.06 0.61 -23.70
N ALA A 100 8.24 0.65 -24.32
CA ALA A 100 8.68 -0.43 -25.20
C ALA A 100 8.72 -1.77 -24.42
N PRO A 101 8.24 -2.88 -25.00
CA PRO A 101 8.15 -4.16 -24.28
C PRO A 101 9.47 -4.62 -23.66
N GLU A 102 10.59 -4.47 -24.38
CA GLU A 102 11.91 -4.87 -23.91
C GLU A 102 12.36 -4.07 -22.69
N GLU A 103 12.09 -2.76 -22.68
CA GLU A 103 12.41 -1.86 -21.57
C GLU A 103 11.54 -2.15 -20.35
N PHE A 104 10.23 -2.37 -20.55
CA PHE A 104 9.34 -2.73 -19.45
C PHE A 104 9.76 -4.05 -18.80
N GLU A 105 10.08 -5.07 -19.60
CA GLU A 105 10.49 -6.38 -19.09
C GLU A 105 11.85 -6.33 -18.36
N GLN A 106 12.76 -5.45 -18.76
CA GLN A 106 14.00 -5.20 -18.00
C GLN A 106 13.70 -4.64 -16.61
N ASN A 107 12.89 -3.58 -16.54
CA ASN A 107 12.50 -2.96 -15.26
C ASN A 107 11.70 -3.93 -14.38
N TRP A 108 10.82 -4.73 -14.97
CA TRP A 108 10.03 -5.73 -14.27
C TRP A 108 10.91 -6.80 -13.61
N ARG A 109 11.93 -7.31 -14.31
CA ARG A 109 12.91 -8.26 -13.74
C ARG A 109 13.78 -7.65 -12.66
N GLN A 110 14.03 -6.35 -12.72
CA GLN A 110 14.88 -5.67 -11.74
C GLN A 110 14.11 -5.33 -10.45
N LEU A 111 12.85 -4.95 -10.58
CA LEU A 111 12.07 -4.35 -9.49
C LEU A 111 10.98 -5.29 -8.97
N CYS A 112 10.34 -6.07 -9.82
CA CYS A 112 9.15 -6.84 -9.47
C CYS A 112 9.41 -8.35 -9.36
N ARG A 113 10.59 -8.85 -9.71
CA ARG A 113 11.03 -10.24 -9.50
C ARG A 113 12.45 -10.27 -8.99
#